data_AF-A0A963HLG5-F1
#
_entry.id   AF-A0A963HLG5-F1
#
_cell.length_a   1.000
_cell.length_b   1.000
_cell.length_c   1.000
_cell.angle_alpha   90.00
_cell.angle_beta   90.00
_cell.angle_gamma   90.00
#
_symmetry.space_group_name_H-M   'P 1'
#
loop_
_entity.id
_entity.type
_entity.pdbx_description
1 polymer ?
#
loop_
_entity_poly.entity_id
_entity_poly.type
_entity_poly.pdbx_seq_one_letter_code
_entity_poly.pdbx_strand_id
1 'polypeptide(L)' 'MAGTLDKDKVNDNRKPILITRQNGKPAVVMSLEDCQTYEETTYLMASPKNAVPLNQAIADVESGKTVRKKLIEE' A
#
# COMPACT_ATOMS: atom_id res chain seq x y z
N MET A 1 -4.29 25.41 -17.90
CA MET A 1 -3.99 25.33 -16.46
C MET A 1 -3.12 24.09 -16.24
N ALA A 2 -1.81 24.23 -16.40
CA ALA A 2 -0.86 23.22 -15.93
C ALA A 2 -0.63 23.54 -14.46
N GLY A 3 -1.43 22.93 -13.57
CA GLY A 3 -1.16 23.00 -12.14
C GLY A 3 0.18 22.33 -11.90
N THR A 4 1.14 23.10 -11.38
CA THR A 4 2.45 22.61 -10.97
C THR A 4 2.28 21.32 -10.15
N LEU A 5 2.78 20.21 -10.68
CA LEU A 5 2.90 18.94 -9.95
C LEU A 5 3.96 19.17 -8.88
N ASP A 6 3.49 19.60 -7.72
CA ASP A 6 4.31 19.81 -6.53
C ASP A 6 4.74 18.42 -6.02
N LYS A 7 5.90 17.95 -6.48
CA LYS A 7 6.47 16.62 -6.17
C LYS A 7 6.49 16.36 -4.67
N ASP A 8 6.73 17.41 -3.89
CA ASP A 8 6.84 17.33 -2.43
C ASP A 8 5.50 16.93 -1.79
N LYS A 9 4.37 17.38 -2.34
CA LYS A 9 3.03 17.02 -1.82
C LYS A 9 2.67 15.56 -2.00
N VAL A 10 3.16 14.92 -3.08
CA VAL A 10 2.90 13.50 -3.34
C VAL A 10 3.71 12.64 -2.38
N ASN A 11 4.94 13.05 -2.08
CA ASN A 11 5.85 12.31 -1.22
C ASN A 11 5.48 12.49 0.27
N ASP A 12 5.15 13.70 0.70
CA ASP A 12 4.91 14.00 2.12
C ASP A 12 3.54 13.55 2.62
N ASN A 13 2.52 13.59 1.77
CA ASN A 13 1.15 13.27 2.18
C ASN A 13 0.68 11.87 1.76
N ARG A 14 1.51 11.08 1.04
CA ARG A 14 1.15 9.77 0.47
C ARG A 14 -0.24 9.76 -0.18
N LYS A 15 -0.57 10.84 -0.91
CA LYS A 15 -1.87 11.05 -1.56
C LYS A 15 -1.71 11.00 -3.08
N PRO A 16 -2.41 10.08 -3.78
CA PRO A 16 -2.39 10.05 -5.24
C PRO A 16 -3.07 11.29 -5.82
N ILE A 17 -2.51 11.83 -6.91
CA ILE A 17 -3.07 12.95 -7.66
C ILE A 17 -3.64 12.43 -8.99
N LEU A 18 -4.93 12.70 -9.23
CA LEU A 18 -5.59 12.39 -10.50
C LEU A 18 -5.34 13.51 -11.52
N ILE A 19 -4.77 13.15 -12.66
CA ILE A 19 -4.57 14.04 -13.80
C ILE A 19 -5.60 13.68 -14.88
N THR A 20 -6.55 14.59 -15.12
CA THR A 20 -7.52 14.50 -16.21
C THR A 20 -7.11 15.42 -17.36
N ARG A 21 -7.01 14.89 -18.58
CA ARG A 21 -6.77 15.68 -19.80
C ARG A 21 -8.06 15.76 -20.62
N GLN A 22 -8.37 16.94 -21.16
CA GLN A 22 -9.63 17.20 -21.88
C GLN A 22 -9.89 16.22 -23.05
N ASN A 23 -8.85 15.71 -23.71
CA ASN A 23 -8.93 14.76 -24.82
C ASN A 23 -8.05 13.50 -24.63
N GLY A 24 -7.78 13.09 -23.38
CA GLY A 24 -6.87 11.96 -23.10
C GLY A 24 -7.36 11.04 -21.99
N LYS A 25 -6.76 9.85 -21.88
CA LYS A 25 -7.05 8.94 -20.76
C LYS A 25 -6.60 9.57 -19.44
N PRO A 26 -7.40 9.46 -18.37
CA PRO A 26 -6.99 9.91 -17.05
C PRO A 26 -5.80 9.08 -16.56
N ALA A 27 -4.91 9.71 -15.79
CA ALA A 27 -3.75 9.05 -15.19
C ALA A 27 -3.64 9.45 -13.71
N VAL A 28 -3.14 8.54 -12.88
CA VAL A 28 -2.86 8.79 -11.46
C VAL A 28 -1.35 8.91 -11.30
N VAL A 29 -0.90 9.95 -10.59
CA VAL A 29 0.50 10.11 -10.17
C VAL A 29 0.58 9.93 -8.66
N MET A 30 1.47 9.05 -8.22
CA MET A 30 1.78 8.77 -6.81
C MET A 30 3.29 8.60 -6.65
N SER A 31 3.77 8.55 -5.40
CA SER A 31 5.19 8.28 -5.13
C SER A 31 5.54 6.85 -5.57
N LEU A 32 6.81 6.62 -5.89
CA LEU A 32 7.27 5.28 -6.28
C LEU A 32 7.11 4.28 -5.12
N GLU A 33 7.40 4.72 -3.89
CA GLU A 33 7.24 3.93 -2.66
C GLU A 33 5.77 3.50 -2.48
N ASP A 34 4.82 4.43 -2.65
CA ASP A 34 3.39 4.10 -2.53
C ASP A 34 2.98 3.10 -3.62
N CYS A 35 3.43 3.30 -4.86
CA CYS A 35 3.14 2.38 -5.96
C CYS A 35 3.64 0.95 -5.67
N GLN A 36 4.86 0.82 -5.16
CA GLN A 36 5.45 -0.46 -4.77
C GLN A 36 4.68 -1.09 -3.60
N THR A 37 4.32 -0.30 -2.58
CA THR A 37 3.54 -0.76 -1.43
C THR A 37 2.16 -1.31 -1.86
N TYR A 38 1.51 -0.65 -2.82
CA TYR A 38 0.24 -1.14 -3.39
C TYR A 38 0.43 -2.45 -4.15
N GLU A 39 1.49 -2.59 -4.94
CA GLU A 39 1.79 -3.83 -5.66
C GLU A 39 2.08 -4.99 -4.70
N GLU A 40 2.88 -4.76 -3.66
CA GLU A 40 3.18 -5.76 -2.63
C GLU A 40 1.93 -6.19 -1.87
N THR A 41 1.10 -5.25 -1.45
CA THR A 41 -0.17 -5.54 -0.76
C THR A 41 -1.11 -6.32 -1.68
N THR A 42 -1.23 -5.89 -2.94
CA THR A 42 -2.04 -6.58 -3.94
C THR A 42 -1.52 -8.00 -4.16
N TYR A 43 -0.21 -8.19 -4.26
CA TYR A 43 0.42 -9.49 -4.42
C TYR A 43 0.15 -10.43 -3.23
N LEU A 44 0.30 -9.92 -2.00
CA LEU A 44 0.00 -10.70 -0.78
C LEU A 44 -1.49 -11.08 -0.71
N MET A 45 -2.38 -10.19 -1.12
CA MET A 45 -3.83 -10.40 -1.07
C MET A 45 -4.39 -11.17 -2.28
N ALA A 46 -3.65 -11.26 -3.39
CA ALA A 46 -4.12 -11.91 -4.62
C ALA A 46 -4.33 -13.43 -4.48
N SER A 47 -3.63 -14.08 -3.55
CA SER A 47 -3.77 -15.50 -3.27
C SER A 47 -4.59 -15.73 -2.00
N PRO A 48 -5.72 -16.46 -2.06
CA PRO A 48 -6.49 -16.83 -0.87
C PRO A 48 -5.65 -17.58 0.18
N LYS A 49 -4.64 -18.34 -0.28
CA LYS A 49 -3.72 -19.07 0.60
C LYS A 49 -2.86 -18.16 1.46
N ASN A 50 -2.62 -16.92 1.03
CA ASN A 50 -1.86 -15.93 1.79
C ASN A 50 -2.81 -14.97 2.51
N ALA A 51 -3.84 -14.47 1.83
CA ALA A 51 -4.77 -13.49 2.37
C ALA A 51 -5.54 -13.99 3.60
N VAL A 52 -6.06 -15.22 3.57
CA VAL A 52 -6.86 -15.78 4.67
C VAL A 52 -6.05 -15.90 5.97
N PRO A 53 -4.88 -16.58 6.00
CA PRO A 53 -4.09 -16.66 7.21
C PRO A 53 -3.50 -15.32 7.64
N LEU A 54 -3.15 -14.41 6.71
CA LEU A 54 -2.70 -13.06 7.09
C LEU A 54 -3.80 -12.30 7.83
N ASN A 55 -5.01 -12.28 7.28
CA ASN A 55 -6.14 -11.57 7.90
C ASN A 55 -6.51 -12.18 9.26
N GLN A 56 -6.43 -13.51 9.39
CA GLN A 56 -6.63 -14.17 10.67
C GLN A 56 -5.53 -13.78 11.68
N ALA A 57 -4.27 -13.74 11.25
CA ALA A 57 -3.16 -13.33 12.11
C ALA A 57 -3.31 -11.86 12.58
N ILE A 58 -3.76 -10.96 11.70
CA ILE A 58 -4.07 -9.57 12.06
C ILE A 58 -5.16 -9.54 13.15
N ALA A 59 -6.27 -10.27 12.95
CA ALA A 59 -7.36 -10.33 13.92
C ALA A 59 -6.92 -10.94 15.27
N ASP A 60 -6.04 -11.95 15.25
CA ASP A 60 -5.48 -12.55 16.46
C ASP A 60 -4.57 -11.56 17.20
N VAL A 61 -3.77 -10.75 16.47
CA VAL A 61 -2.97 -9.67 17.07
C VAL A 61 -3.84 -8.60 17.70
N GLU A 62 -4.87 -8.12 16.98
CA GLU A 62 -5.80 -7.09 17.47
C GLU A 62 -6.62 -7.56 18.68
N SER A 63 -6.95 -8.85 18.74
CA SER A 63 -7.64 -9.47 19.89
C SER A 63 -6.71 -9.90 21.03
N GLY A 64 -5.40 -9.61 20.93
CA GLY A 64 -4.42 -9.92 21.96
C GLY A 64 -3.99 -11.40 22.03
N LYS A 65 -4.40 -12.24 21.09
CA LYS A 65 -4.05 -13.66 20.97
C LYS A 65 -2.66 -13.84 20.35
N THR A 66 -1.65 -13.22 20.95
CA THR A 66 -0.26 -13.28 20.46
C THR A 66 0.63 -14.09 21.40
N VAL A 67 1.59 -14.81 20.83
CA VAL A 67 2.63 -15.53 21.60
C VAL A 67 3.97 -14.86 21.31
N ARG A 68 4.59 -14.26 22.33
CA ARG A 68 5.96 -13.75 22.21
C ARG A 68 6.92 -14.93 22.27
N LYS A 69 7.70 -15.11 21.21
CA LYS A 69 8.81 -16.06 21.15
C LYS A 69 10.12 -15.28 21.10
N LYS A 70 11.17 -15.80 21.73
CA LYS A 70 12.53 -15.28 21.51
C LYS A 70 12.96 -15.65 20.09
N LEU A 71 13.82 -14.82 19.49
CA LEU A 71 14.49 -15.20 18.26
C LEU A 71 15.23 -16.51 18.52
N ILE A 72 15.14 -17.44 17.57
CA ILE A 72 15.95 -18.65 17.58
C ILE A 72 17.27 -18.23 16.93
N GLU A 73 18.38 -18.38 17.65
CA GLU A 73 19.73 -18.24 17.09
C GLU A 73 20.09 -19.56 16.38
N GLU A 74 20.73 -19.46 15.20
CA GLU A 74 21.10 -20.62 14.36
C GLU A 74 22.11 -21.56 15.02
#